data_AF-A0A7J7LCW8-F1
#
_entry.id   AF-A0A7J7LCW8-F1
#
_cell.length_a   1.000
_cell.length_b   1.000
_cell.length_c   1.000
_cell.angle_alpha   90.00
_cell.angle_beta   90.00
_cell.angle_gamma   90.00
#
_symmetry.space_group_name_H-M   'P 1'
#
loop_
_entity.id
_entity.type
_entity.pdbx_description
1 polymer ?
#
loop_
_entity_poly.entity_id
_entity_poly.type
_entity_poly.pdbx_seq_one_letter_code
_entity_poly.pdbx_strand_id
1 'polypeptide(L)'
;MEIFRSYGFSENELISMFRRNPRCMRVSEKKLRSGLCFFINKLNLEPSYLVKHPALVAYIMEKRIIPMWTVLQGLLSKGLLMKNNVNIGSLILV
;
A
#
# COMPACT_ATOMS: atom_id res chain seq x y z
N MET A 1 14.95 4.01 -5.31
CA MET A 1 14.88 2.71 -6.02
C MET A 1 15.34 1.56 -5.14
N GLU A 2 16.50 1.67 -4.48
CA GLU A 2 17.02 0.64 -3.57
C GLU A 2 16.03 0.19 -2.49
N ILE A 3 15.25 1.13 -1.94
CA ILE A 3 14.19 0.81 -0.99
C ILE A 3 13.22 -0.23 -1.58
N PHE A 4 12.70 -0.01 -2.79
CA PHE A 4 11.80 -0.99 -3.38
C PHE A 4 12.48 -2.33 -3.61
N ARG A 5 13.74 -2.33 -4.05
CA ARG A 5 14.51 -3.57 -4.24
C ARG A 5 14.71 -4.33 -2.93
N SER A 6 14.90 -3.64 -1.81
CA SER A 6 14.99 -4.30 -0.49
C SER A 6 13.68 -4.96 -0.04
N TYR A 7 12.56 -4.60 -0.67
CA TYR A 7 11.25 -5.24 -0.48
C TYR A 7 10.92 -6.23 -1.62
N GLY A 8 11.89 -6.63 -2.44
CA GLY A 8 11.74 -7.70 -3.44
C GLY A 8 11.15 -7.26 -4.79
N PHE A 9 11.00 -5.97 -5.04
CA PHE A 9 10.51 -5.49 -6.34
C PHE A 9 11.59 -5.64 -7.42
N SER A 10 11.21 -6.21 -8.56
CA SER A 10 12.06 -6.25 -9.76
C SER A 10 12.08 -4.90 -10.50
N GLU A 11 13.09 -4.69 -11.34
CA GLU A 11 13.20 -3.43 -12.10
C GLU A 11 12.02 -3.22 -13.07
N ASN A 12 11.57 -4.29 -13.73
CA ASN A 12 10.43 -4.25 -14.64
C ASN A 12 9.13 -3.86 -13.92
N GLU A 13 8.93 -4.39 -12.71
CA GLU A 13 7.79 -4.02 -11.87
C GLU A 13 7.82 -2.55 -11.48
N LEU A 14 9.00 -2.03 -11.12
CA LEU A 14 9.15 -0.62 -10.77
C LEU A 14 8.89 0.31 -11.95
N ILE A 15 9.44 0.00 -13.12
CA ILE A 15 9.18 0.75 -14.36
C ILE A 15 7.68 0.77 -14.66
N SER A 16 7.01 -0.40 -14.57
CA SER A 16 5.56 -0.50 -14.77
C SER A 16 4.77 0.33 -13.75
N MET A 17 5.13 0.22 -12.47
CA MET A 17 4.49 0.91 -11.36
C MET A 17 4.58 2.43 -11.52
N PHE A 18 5.75 2.96 -11.88
CA PHE A 18 5.94 4.40 -12.07
C PHE A 18 5.30 4.94 -13.33
N ARG A 19 5.29 4.17 -14.44
CA ARG A 19 4.53 4.56 -15.64
C ARG A 19 3.05 4.71 -15.34
N ARG A 20 2.49 3.82 -14.53
CA ARG A 20 1.08 3.86 -14.13
C ARG A 20 0.78 4.96 -13.12
N ASN A 21 1.71 5.26 -12.21
CA ASN A 21 1.57 6.37 -11.28
C ASN A 21 2.92 7.03 -10.94
N PRO A 22 3.30 8.10 -11.66
CA PRO A 22 4.56 8.80 -11.42
C PRO A 22 4.65 9.42 -10.02
N ARG A 23 3.53 9.62 -9.31
CA ARG A 23 3.53 10.20 -7.96
C ARG A 23 4.31 9.36 -6.96
N CYS A 24 4.49 8.06 -7.19
CA CYS A 24 5.30 7.19 -6.33
C CYS A 24 6.75 7.67 -6.22
N MET A 25 7.27 8.35 -7.26
CA MET A 25 8.63 8.91 -7.26
C MET A 25 8.75 10.19 -6.41
N ARG A 26 7.64 10.86 -6.10
CA ARG A 26 7.64 12.11 -5.31
C ARG A 26 7.53 11.86 -3.80
N VAL A 27 7.33 10.62 -3.38
CA VAL A 27 7.19 10.26 -1.97
C VAL A 27 8.57 10.30 -1.34
N SER A 28 8.69 10.95 -0.18
CA SER A 28 9.97 10.95 0.55
C SER A 28 10.34 9.54 1.00
N GLU A 29 11.64 9.24 1.03
CA GLU A 29 12.15 7.92 1.42
C GLU A 29 11.59 7.45 2.78
N LYS A 30 11.52 8.34 3.78
CA LYS A 30 10.93 8.05 5.09
C LYS A 30 9.48 7.56 4.98
N LYS A 31 8.65 8.26 4.19
CA LYS A 31 7.24 7.90 3.97
C LYS A 31 7.13 6.59 3.20
N LEU A 32 7.99 6.41 2.20
CA LEU A 32 8.01 5.20 1.39
C LEU A 32 8.36 3.96 2.22
N ARG A 33 9.41 4.01 3.03
CA ARG A 33 9.80 2.92 3.93
C ARG A 33 8.69 2.58 4.91
N SER A 34 8.07 3.59 5.52
CA SER A 34 6.94 3.40 6.44
C SER A 34 5.75 2.73 5.74
N GLY A 35 5.40 3.18 4.54
CA GLY A 35 4.32 2.62 3.74
C GLY A 35 4.58 1.16 3.35
N LEU A 36 5.74 0.86 2.77
CA LEU A 36 6.09 -0.51 2.36
C LEU A 36 6.14 -1.47 3.55
N CYS A 37 6.74 -1.06 4.68
CA CYS A 37 6.73 -1.86 5.90
C CYS A 37 5.30 -2.14 6.39
N PHE A 38 4.42 -1.14 6.35
CA PHE A 38 3.02 -1.34 6.73
C PHE A 38 2.30 -2.32 5.79
N PHE A 39 2.38 -2.10 4.47
CA PHE A 39 1.66 -2.94 3.51
C PHE A 39 2.21 -4.37 3.47
N ILE A 40 3.52 -4.54 3.42
CA ILE A 40 4.13 -5.85 3.23
C ILE A 40 4.22 -6.59 4.56
N ASN A 41 4.74 -5.95 5.62
CA ASN A 41 5.02 -6.67 6.87
C ASN A 41 3.81 -6.72 7.81
N LYS A 42 2.99 -5.65 7.87
CA LYS A 42 1.83 -5.61 8.78
C LYS A 42 0.55 -6.15 8.14
N LEU A 43 0.34 -5.87 6.85
CA LEU A 43 -0.84 -6.34 6.13
C LEU A 43 -0.59 -7.63 5.34
N ASN A 44 0.65 -8.12 5.28
CA ASN A 44 1.04 -9.29 4.48
C ASN A 44 0.59 -9.19 3.02
N LEU A 45 0.68 -7.98 2.44
CA LEU A 45 0.41 -7.78 1.03
C LEU A 45 1.65 -8.13 0.21
N GLU A 46 1.44 -8.93 -0.83
CA GLU A 46 2.47 -9.26 -1.79
C GLU A 46 2.95 -8.00 -2.55
N PRO A 47 4.25 -7.86 -2.85
CA PRO A 47 4.76 -6.78 -3.70
C PRO A 47 4.01 -6.65 -5.03
N SER A 48 3.63 -7.78 -5.64
CA SER A 48 2.85 -7.83 -6.87
C SER A 48 1.47 -7.14 -6.75
N TYR A 49 0.87 -7.15 -5.56
CA TYR A 49 -0.37 -6.42 -5.29
C TYR A 49 -0.15 -4.90 -5.31
N LEU A 50 0.98 -4.43 -4.77
CA LEU A 50 1.34 -3.01 -4.77
C LEU A 50 1.72 -2.52 -6.18
N VAL A 51 2.37 -3.36 -6.99
CA VAL A 51 2.63 -3.09 -8.42
C VAL A 51 1.31 -2.91 -9.18
N LYS A 52 0.28 -3.71 -8.84
CA LYS A 52 -1.06 -3.58 -9.42
C LYS A 52 -1.79 -2.30 -8.97
N HIS A 53 -1.47 -1.79 -7.77
CA HIS A 53 -2.11 -0.64 -7.12
C HIS A 53 -1.09 0.42 -6.68
N PRO A 54 -0.36 1.06 -7.62
CA PRO A 54 0.76 1.95 -7.30
C PRO A 54 0.34 3.18 -6.47
N ALA A 55 -0.93 3.58 -6.53
CA ALA A 55 -1.47 4.66 -5.73
C ALA A 55 -1.27 4.46 -4.22
N LEU A 56 -1.35 3.21 -3.73
CA LEU A 56 -1.13 2.86 -2.32
C LEU A 56 0.20 3.38 -1.79
N VAL A 57 1.24 3.26 -2.61
CA VAL A 57 2.61 3.71 -2.30
C VAL A 57 2.72 5.24 -2.34
N ALA A 58 1.91 5.89 -3.16
CA ALA A 58 1.92 7.35 -3.34
C ALA A 58 1.13 8.13 -2.27
N TYR A 59 0.29 7.47 -1.46
CA TYR A 59 -0.58 8.14 -0.49
C TYR A 59 0.11 8.54 0.82
N ILE A 60 -0.53 9.46 1.53
CA ILE A 60 -0.11 9.88 2.86
C ILE A 60 -0.56 8.82 3.89
N MET A 61 0.40 8.05 4.39
CA MET A 61 0.15 6.99 5.36
C MET A 61 -0.62 7.47 6.60
N GLU A 62 -0.10 8.48 7.28
CA GLU A 62 -0.63 8.96 8.56
C GLU A 62 -2.03 9.55 8.47
N LYS A 63 -2.34 10.26 7.37
CA LYS A 63 -3.60 11.00 7.23
C LYS A 63 -4.71 10.20 6.55
N ARG A 64 -4.39 9.14 5.79
CA ARG A 64 -5.38 8.41 4.98
C ARG A 64 -5.38 6.91 5.26
N ILE A 65 -4.21 6.27 5.21
CA ILE A 65 -4.12 4.80 5.31
C ILE A 65 -4.34 4.32 6.75
N ILE A 66 -3.67 4.93 7.72
CA ILE A 66 -3.78 4.52 9.12
C ILE A 66 -5.20 4.72 9.68
N PRO A 67 -5.86 5.90 9.51
CA PRO A 67 -7.24 6.07 9.99
C PRO A 67 -8.21 5.06 9.36
N MET A 68 -8.10 4.84 8.05
CA MET A 68 -8.96 3.87 7.34
C MET A 68 -8.74 2.44 7.87
N TRP A 69 -7.48 2.05 8.05
CA TRP A 69 -7.15 0.75 8.62
C TRP A 69 -7.73 0.56 10.02
N THR A 70 -7.66 1.59 10.87
CA THR A 70 -8.24 1.54 12.23
C THR A 70 -9.75 1.30 12.18
N VAL A 71 -10.47 2.00 11.30
CA VAL A 71 -11.92 1.79 11.12
C VAL A 71 -12.20 0.37 10.63
N LEU A 72 -11.46 -0.12 9.63
CA LEU A 72 -11.62 -1.48 9.12
C LEU A 72 -11.37 -2.54 10.20
N GLN A 73 -10.34 -2.37 11.02
CA GLN A 73 -10.07 -3.26 12.15
C GLN A 73 -11.24 -3.26 13.16
N GLY A 74 -11.81 -2.10 13.45
CA GLY A 74 -12.99 -1.98 14.31
C GLY A 74 -14.25 -2.64 13.74
N LEU A 75 -14.42 -2.63 12.41
CA LEU A 75 -15.53 -3.31 11.75
C LEU A 75 -15.33 -4.84 11.72
N LEU A 76 -14.10 -5.29 11.45
CA LEU A 76 -13.73 -6.71 11.48
C LEU A 76 -13.92 -7.30 12.89
N SER A 77 -13.49 -6.59 13.94
CA SER A 77 -13.64 -7.06 15.33
C SER A 77 -15.10 -7.16 15.79
N LYS A 78 -16.00 -6.36 15.18
CA LYS A 78 -17.44 -6.42 15.42
C LYS A 78 -18.16 -7.45 14.53
N GLY A 79 -17.45 -8.15 13.66
CA GLY A 79 -18.05 -9.09 12.70
C GLY A 79 -18.89 -8.42 11.61
N LEU A 80 -18.79 -7.09 11.45
CA LEU A 80 -19.54 -6.33 10.44
C LEU A 80 -18.91 -6.43 9.04
N LEU A 81 -17.69 -6.96 8.95
CA LEU A 81 -16.98 -7.24 7.71
C LEU A 81 -16.36 -8.63 7.76
N MET A 82 -16.40 -9.33 6.62
CA MET A 82 -15.61 -10.54 6.42
C MET A 82 -14.23 -10.16 5.91
N LYS A 83 -13.18 -10.77 6.47
CA LYS A 83 -11.78 -10.53 6.07
C LYS A 83 -11.55 -10.70 4.55
N ASN A 84 -12.31 -11.60 3.94
CA ASN A 84 -12.21 -11.98 2.52
C ASN A 84 -12.82 -10.92 1.58
N ASN A 85 -13.65 -10.02 2.11
CA ASN A 85 -14.34 -8.98 1.33
C ASN A 85 -13.61 -7.63 1.35
N VAL A 86 -12.50 -7.52 2.10
CA VAL A 86 -11.77 -6.25 2.25
C VAL A 86 -10.70 -6.14 1.16
N ASN A 87 -11.06 -5.49 0.06
CA ASN A 87 -10.08 -5.06 -0.94
C ASN A 87 -9.53 -3.67 -0.55
N ILE A 88 -8.31 -3.68 0.01
CA ILE A 88 -7.63 -2.46 0.48
C ILE A 88 -7.43 -1.48 -0.69
N GLY A 89 -7.11 -1.98 -1.89
CA GLY A 89 -6.97 -1.19 -3.10
C GLY A 89 -8.25 -0.45 -3.53
N SER A 90 -9.43 -1.08 -3.39
CA SER A 90 -10.71 -0.43 -3.75
C SER A 90 -11.18 0.58 -2.72
N LEU A 91 -10.86 0.38 -1.44
CA LEU A 91 -11.22 1.31 -0.36
C LEU A 91 -10.41 2.61 -0.38
N ILE A 92 -9.30 2.62 -1.11
CA ILE A 92 -8.38 3.77 -1.17
C ILE A 92 -8.59 4.59 -2.46
N LEU A 93 -9.47 4.14 -3.37
CA LEU A 93 -9.82 4.84 -4.62
C LEU A 93 -10.99 5.84 -4.50
N VAL A 94 -11.65 5.93 -3.32
CA VAL A 94 -12.72 6.89 -3.03
C VAL A 94 -12.17 8.15 -2.35
#